data_AF-A0A428QJ77-F1
#
_entry.id   AF-A0A428QJ77-F1
#
_cell.length_a   1.000
_cell.length_b   1.000
_cell.length_c   1.000
_cell.angle_alpha   90.00
_cell.angle_beta   90.00
_cell.angle_gamma   90.00
#
_symmetry.space_group_name_H-M   'P 1'
#
loop_
_entity.id
_entity.type
_entity.pdbx_description
1 polymer ?
#
loop_
_entity_poly.entity_id
_entity_poly.type
_entity_poly.pdbx_seq_one_letter_code
_entity_poly.pdbx_strand_id
1 'polypeptide(L)'
;MATSQLRAIGVLARSARLSQRAFTTSARQLEAAVSAKTTETSPAPVDESKPVEISQAPNRVGVWSRSQRPRAQAMTGPRFEQTDFSVQPQPKSAIELIHQQPVRWTHDRMVACDGGGGPNGHPKIFINTDKPEISTCNYCGLPYANEHHREHLESLPATSYPLS
;
A
#
# COMPACT_ATOMS: atom_id res chain seq x y z
N MET A 1 23.01 28.30 58.15
CA MET A 1 22.02 29.38 57.95
C MET A 1 21.15 29.02 56.74
N ALA A 2 20.05 28.30 56.94
CA ALA A 2 19.13 27.93 55.86
C ALA A 2 17.86 28.76 56.03
N THR A 3 17.60 29.67 55.08
CA THR A 3 16.41 30.53 55.09
C THR A 3 15.29 29.87 54.30
N SER A 4 14.23 29.48 55.00
CA SER A 4 12.95 29.03 54.41
C SER A 4 12.19 30.23 53.85
N GLN A 5 11.79 30.20 52.58
CA GLN A 5 10.85 31.15 52.01
C GLN A 5 9.56 30.42 51.62
N LEU A 6 8.45 30.80 52.27
CA LEU A 6 7.10 30.34 51.97
C LEU A 6 6.56 31.12 50.75
N ARG A 7 6.06 30.40 49.73
CA ARG A 7 5.33 30.99 48.60
C ARG A 7 3.82 31.01 48.89
N ALA A 8 3.20 32.17 48.78
CA ALA A 8 1.76 32.34 48.80
C ALA A 8 1.11 31.86 47.49
N ILE A 9 0.01 31.13 47.57
CA ILE A 9 -0.78 30.67 46.42
C ILE A 9 -1.95 31.65 46.24
N GLY A 10 -1.89 32.45 45.18
CA GLY A 10 -2.99 33.32 44.76
C GLY A 10 -3.99 32.58 43.87
N VAL A 11 -5.29 32.71 44.16
CA VAL A 11 -6.38 32.13 43.35
C VAL A 11 -6.62 33.02 42.12
N LEU A 12 -6.33 32.50 40.93
CA LEU A 12 -6.66 33.14 39.65
C LEU A 12 -8.07 32.73 39.21
N ALA A 13 -9.05 33.61 39.41
CA ALA A 13 -10.38 33.48 38.81
C ALA A 13 -10.30 33.79 37.31
N ARG A 14 -10.69 32.83 36.45
CA ARG A 14 -10.77 33.02 35.00
C ARG A 14 -12.19 33.45 34.63
N SER A 15 -12.38 34.72 34.26
CA SER A 15 -13.63 35.16 33.63
C SER A 15 -13.67 34.71 32.16
N ALA A 16 -14.61 33.84 31.81
CA ALA A 16 -14.89 33.49 30.42
C ALA A 16 -15.69 34.62 29.75
N ARG A 17 -15.14 35.21 28.67
CA ARG A 17 -15.88 36.11 27.77
C ARG A 17 -16.42 35.28 26.61
N LEU A 18 -17.73 35.18 26.49
CA LEU A 18 -18.38 34.55 25.33
C LEU A 18 -18.39 35.56 24.17
N SER A 19 -17.70 35.22 23.08
CA SER A 19 -17.71 35.98 21.83
C SER A 19 -18.96 35.61 21.02
N GLN A 20 -19.97 36.48 21.02
CA GLN A 20 -21.11 36.34 20.10
C GLN A 20 -20.65 36.73 18.69
N ARG A 21 -20.50 35.74 17.79
CA ARG A 21 -20.34 36.00 16.35
C ARG A 21 -21.72 36.07 15.72
N ALA A 22 -22.13 37.26 15.29
CA ALA A 22 -23.29 37.43 14.43
C ALA A 22 -22.92 37.01 13.00
N PHE A 23 -23.66 36.05 12.43
CA PHE A 23 -23.58 35.72 11.02
C PHE A 23 -24.53 36.65 10.25
N THR A 24 -23.99 37.54 9.42
CA THR A 24 -24.79 38.30 8.45
C THR A 24 -24.88 37.50 7.15
N THR A 25 -26.08 37.12 6.77
CA THR A 25 -26.37 36.48 5.48
C THR A 25 -26.40 37.54 4.39
N SER A 26 -25.33 37.65 3.61
CA SER A 26 -25.33 38.49 2.40
C SER A 26 -26.00 37.70 1.26
N ALA A 27 -27.26 38.04 0.96
CA ALA A 27 -27.93 37.57 -0.24
C ALA A 27 -27.29 38.24 -1.47
N ARG A 28 -26.55 37.47 -2.26
CA ARG A 28 -26.10 37.92 -3.58
C ARG A 28 -27.25 37.72 -4.57
N GLN A 29 -27.84 38.84 -5.00
CA GLN A 29 -28.62 38.92 -6.23
C GLN A 29 -27.72 38.50 -7.40
N LEU A 30 -28.17 37.53 -8.19
CA LEU A 30 -27.63 37.21 -9.50
C LEU A 30 -28.79 37.25 -10.49
N GLU A 31 -28.95 38.38 -11.17
CA GLU A 31 -29.64 38.45 -12.45
C GLU A 31 -28.66 39.03 -13.47
N ALA A 32 -28.15 38.14 -14.33
CA ALA A 32 -27.64 38.50 -15.64
C ALA A 32 -27.69 37.24 -16.51
N ALA A 33 -28.72 37.15 -17.35
CA ALA A 33 -28.81 36.14 -18.39
C ALA A 33 -27.75 36.42 -19.47
N VAL A 34 -26.71 35.60 -19.53
CA VAL A 34 -25.78 35.56 -20.66
C VAL A 34 -26.26 34.47 -21.61
N SER A 35 -26.65 34.87 -22.82
CA SER A 35 -26.96 33.98 -23.92
C SER A 35 -25.67 33.34 -24.44
N ALA A 36 -25.44 32.08 -24.09
CA ALA A 36 -24.35 31.27 -24.65
C ALA A 36 -24.86 30.52 -25.88
N LYS A 37 -24.30 30.84 -27.04
CA LYS A 37 -24.54 30.16 -28.31
C LYS A 37 -23.80 28.82 -28.30
N THR A 38 -24.55 27.72 -28.26
CA THR A 38 -24.04 26.34 -28.31
C THR A 38 -23.30 26.10 -29.63
N THR A 39 -22.01 25.77 -29.57
CA THR A 39 -21.30 25.09 -30.65
C THR A 39 -20.96 23.71 -30.12
N GLU A 40 -21.81 22.75 -30.44
CA GLU A 40 -21.61 21.34 -30.12
C GLU A 40 -20.46 20.81 -30.97
N THR A 41 -19.30 20.61 -30.35
CA THR A 41 -18.32 19.65 -30.86
C THR A 41 -18.56 18.36 -30.10
N SER A 42 -19.23 17.42 -30.77
CA SER A 42 -19.49 16.08 -30.24
C SER A 42 -18.16 15.38 -29.93
N PRO A 43 -17.91 14.89 -28.71
CA PRO A 43 -16.84 13.92 -28.51
C PRO A 43 -17.25 12.61 -29.20
N ALA A 44 -16.29 11.98 -29.87
CA ALA A 44 -16.44 10.68 -30.51
C ALA A 44 -16.88 9.61 -29.50
N PRO A 45 -17.65 8.58 -29.91
CA PRO A 45 -18.05 7.50 -29.02
C PRO A 45 -16.81 6.73 -28.58
N VAL A 46 -16.51 6.80 -27.28
CA VAL A 46 -15.61 5.85 -26.63
C VAL A 46 -16.31 4.49 -26.62
N ASP A 47 -15.62 3.46 -27.10
CA ASP A 47 -16.08 2.07 -27.10
C ASP A 47 -16.28 1.59 -25.64
N GLU A 48 -17.48 1.81 -25.11
CA GLU A 48 -17.96 1.36 -23.80
C GLU A 48 -18.34 -0.13 -23.84
N SER A 49 -17.38 -1.07 -23.91
CA SER A 49 -17.80 -2.49 -23.84
C SER A 49 -16.78 -3.50 -23.33
N LYS A 50 -15.80 -3.10 -22.52
CA LYS A 50 -15.10 -4.05 -21.63
C LYS A 50 -15.28 -3.61 -20.19
N PRO A 51 -15.97 -4.41 -19.34
CA PRO A 51 -15.97 -4.17 -17.90
C PRO A 51 -14.50 -4.16 -17.46
N VAL A 52 -14.00 -3.00 -17.01
CA VAL A 52 -12.67 -2.92 -16.44
C VAL A 52 -12.72 -3.73 -15.15
N GLU A 53 -12.15 -4.94 -15.19
CA GLU A 53 -12.09 -5.81 -14.02
C GLU A 53 -11.28 -5.09 -12.93
N ILE A 54 -11.96 -4.69 -11.85
CA ILE A 54 -11.35 -3.91 -10.76
C ILE A 54 -10.44 -4.84 -9.95
N SER A 55 -9.18 -4.91 -10.38
CA SER A 55 -8.13 -5.69 -9.71
C SER A 55 -7.58 -4.98 -8.47
N GLN A 56 -7.15 -5.75 -7.48
CA GLN A 56 -6.51 -5.20 -6.27
C GLN A 56 -5.19 -4.48 -6.60
N ALA A 57 -4.42 -5.03 -7.53
CA ALA A 57 -3.20 -4.46 -8.10
C ALA A 57 -3.12 -4.79 -9.60
N PRO A 58 -2.34 -4.06 -10.42
CA PRO A 58 -2.29 -4.28 -11.87
C PRO A 58 -1.89 -5.70 -12.29
N ASN A 59 -1.15 -6.41 -11.43
CA ASN A 59 -0.68 -7.77 -11.62
C ASN A 59 -1.39 -8.80 -10.71
N ARG A 60 -2.41 -8.41 -9.94
CA ARG A 60 -3.13 -9.32 -9.03
C ARG A 60 -4.57 -8.89 -8.81
N VAL A 61 -5.51 -9.77 -9.14
CA VAL A 61 -6.96 -9.51 -9.00
C VAL A 61 -7.40 -9.53 -7.54
N GLY A 62 -7.07 -10.58 -6.80
CA GLY A 62 -7.57 -10.82 -5.45
C GLY A 62 -6.77 -10.16 -4.32
N VAL A 63 -7.38 -10.14 -3.13
CA VAL A 63 -6.72 -9.73 -1.88
C VAL A 63 -5.64 -10.73 -1.45
N TRP A 64 -4.75 -10.32 -0.54
CA TRP A 64 -3.66 -11.16 -0.01
C TRP A 64 -3.56 -11.13 1.52
N SER A 65 -4.51 -10.50 2.21
CA SER A 65 -4.64 -10.63 3.67
C SER A 65 -6.11 -10.69 4.08
N ARG A 66 -6.38 -11.35 5.21
CA ARG A 66 -7.75 -11.57 5.71
C ARG A 66 -8.49 -10.26 6.04
N SER A 67 -7.75 -9.23 6.47
CA SER A 67 -8.29 -7.92 6.83
C SER A 67 -8.31 -6.92 5.66
N GLN A 68 -7.75 -7.28 4.50
CA GLN A 68 -7.71 -6.39 3.35
C GLN A 68 -9.08 -6.30 2.69
N ARG A 69 -9.58 -5.07 2.53
CA ARG A 69 -10.80 -4.79 1.79
C ARG A 69 -10.55 -4.90 0.27
N PRO A 70 -11.40 -5.60 -0.49
CA PRO A 70 -11.33 -5.60 -1.95
C PRO A 70 -11.46 -4.18 -2.52
N ARG A 71 -10.68 -3.87 -3.57
CA ARG A 71 -10.65 -2.53 -4.19
C ARG A 71 -12.02 -2.06 -4.65
N ALA A 72 -12.82 -2.96 -5.22
CA ALA A 72 -14.19 -2.68 -5.65
C ALA A 72 -15.09 -2.11 -4.53
N GLN A 73 -14.83 -2.47 -3.26
CA GLN A 73 -15.57 -1.95 -2.09
C GLN A 73 -14.84 -0.81 -1.37
N ALA A 74 -13.52 -0.70 -1.52
CA ALA A 74 -12.71 0.32 -0.87
C ALA A 74 -12.74 1.67 -1.61
N MET A 75 -12.95 1.61 -2.93
CA MET A 75 -12.94 2.77 -3.84
C MET A 75 -14.36 3.25 -4.19
N THR A 76 -15.28 3.16 -3.23
CA THR A 76 -16.69 3.57 -3.38
C THR A 76 -17.01 4.70 -2.42
N GLY A 77 -17.93 5.60 -2.80
CA GLY A 77 -18.51 6.62 -1.94
C GLY A 77 -18.23 8.06 -2.41
N PRO A 78 -18.75 9.07 -1.69
CA PRO A 78 -18.75 10.47 -2.16
C PRO A 78 -17.36 11.05 -2.43
N ARG A 79 -16.32 10.50 -1.78
CA ARG A 79 -14.93 10.92 -2.02
C ARG A 79 -14.44 10.55 -3.42
N PHE A 80 -14.94 9.46 -4.00
CA PHE A 80 -14.42 8.87 -5.24
C PHE A 80 -15.26 9.16 -6.48
N GLU A 81 -16.45 9.75 -6.33
CA GLU A 81 -17.42 9.98 -7.41
C GLU A 81 -16.87 10.87 -8.55
N GLN A 82 -16.05 11.86 -8.22
CA GLN A 82 -15.38 12.75 -9.18
C GLN A 82 -13.86 12.54 -9.23
N THR A 83 -13.38 11.40 -8.72
CA THR A 83 -11.96 11.07 -8.75
C THR A 83 -11.62 10.37 -10.06
N ASP A 84 -10.66 10.91 -10.81
CA ASP A 84 -10.06 10.18 -11.91
C ASP A 84 -9.18 9.04 -11.35
N PHE A 85 -9.62 7.80 -11.57
CA PHE A 85 -8.94 6.59 -11.11
C PHE A 85 -7.65 6.27 -11.86
N SER A 86 -7.47 6.79 -13.07
CA SER A 86 -6.30 6.50 -13.92
C SER A 86 -5.00 7.07 -13.33
N VAL A 87 -5.11 8.17 -12.59
CA VAL A 87 -3.98 8.87 -11.96
C VAL A 87 -3.78 8.50 -10.49
N GLN A 88 -4.65 7.64 -9.93
CA GLN A 88 -4.53 7.24 -8.53
C GLN A 88 -3.40 6.21 -8.36
N PRO A 89 -2.72 6.20 -7.19
CA PRO A 89 -1.70 5.20 -6.91
C PRO A 89 -2.23 3.77 -7.06
N GLN A 90 -1.64 3.02 -7.99
CA GLN A 90 -1.95 1.62 -8.23
C GLN A 90 -0.64 0.83 -8.43
N PRO A 91 0.17 0.63 -7.36
CA PRO A 91 1.41 -0.10 -7.46
C PRO A 91 1.18 -1.58 -7.75
N LYS A 92 2.17 -2.22 -8.37
CA LYS A 92 2.20 -3.68 -8.52
C LYS A 92 2.30 -4.35 -7.15
N SER A 93 1.66 -5.51 -7.01
CA SER A 93 1.74 -6.32 -5.81
C SER A 93 3.13 -6.95 -5.70
N ALA A 94 3.76 -6.80 -4.53
CA ALA A 94 5.08 -7.36 -4.27
C ALA A 94 5.08 -8.90 -4.23
N ILE A 95 3.95 -9.52 -3.83
CA ILE A 95 3.80 -10.98 -3.76
C ILE A 95 4.03 -11.63 -5.13
N GLU A 96 3.42 -11.10 -6.20
CA GLU A 96 3.62 -11.66 -7.54
C GLU A 96 5.03 -11.39 -8.05
N LEU A 97 5.62 -10.24 -7.69
CA LEU A 97 6.97 -9.90 -8.11
C LEU A 97 8.03 -10.80 -7.45
N ILE A 98 7.87 -11.17 -6.18
CA ILE A 98 8.82 -12.07 -5.51
C ILE A 98 8.68 -13.51 -6.02
N HIS A 99 7.47 -13.95 -6.36
CA HIS A 99 7.24 -15.27 -6.98
C HIS A 99 7.76 -15.38 -8.42
N GLN A 100 8.15 -14.27 -9.06
CA GLN A 100 8.88 -14.29 -10.33
C GLN A 100 10.40 -14.51 -10.14
N GLN A 101 10.94 -14.34 -8.93
CA GLN A 101 12.36 -14.56 -8.68
C GLN A 101 12.70 -16.05 -8.69
N PRO A 102 13.77 -16.47 -9.38
CA PRO A 102 14.19 -17.86 -9.40
C PRO A 102 14.76 -18.31 -8.06
N VAL A 103 14.62 -19.61 -7.78
CA VAL A 103 15.25 -20.26 -6.63
C VAL A 103 16.76 -20.16 -6.73
N ARG A 104 17.40 -19.66 -5.66
CA ARG A 104 18.84 -19.63 -5.54
C ARG A 104 19.35 -20.96 -5.00
N TRP A 105 19.96 -21.72 -5.88
CA TRP A 105 20.59 -22.98 -5.54
C TRP A 105 21.88 -22.78 -4.76
N THR A 106 22.07 -23.62 -3.76
CA THR A 106 23.24 -23.61 -2.87
C THR A 106 23.69 -25.02 -2.57
N HIS A 107 24.98 -25.23 -2.35
CA HIS A 107 25.51 -26.53 -1.91
C HIS A 107 25.60 -26.62 -0.38
N ASP A 108 25.68 -25.46 0.29
CA ASP A 108 25.78 -25.40 1.74
C ASP A 108 24.44 -25.69 2.42
N ARG A 109 24.52 -26.23 3.64
CA ARG A 109 23.38 -26.45 4.55
C ARG A 109 22.77 -25.15 5.09
N MET A 110 23.55 -24.07 5.12
CA MET A 110 23.14 -22.81 5.71
C MET A 110 23.54 -21.64 4.82
N VAL A 111 22.58 -20.78 4.48
CA VAL A 111 22.79 -19.63 3.61
C VAL A 111 22.67 -18.34 4.41
N ALA A 112 23.62 -17.43 4.25
CA ALA A 112 23.54 -16.09 4.81
C ALA A 112 22.81 -15.14 3.83
N CYS A 113 21.75 -14.48 4.29
CA CYS A 113 21.04 -13.47 3.53
C CYS A 113 21.04 -12.14 4.29
N ASP A 114 21.48 -11.07 3.65
CA ASP A 114 21.51 -9.70 4.16
C ASP A 114 20.67 -8.73 3.30
N GLY A 115 19.97 -9.25 2.29
CA GLY A 115 19.15 -8.44 1.37
C GLY A 115 19.96 -7.69 0.31
N GLY A 116 21.29 -7.80 0.31
CA GLY A 116 22.18 -7.07 -0.59
C GLY A 116 22.44 -5.63 -0.16
N GLY A 117 23.53 -5.05 -0.66
CA GLY A 117 23.89 -3.64 -0.39
C GLY A 117 24.38 -3.38 1.05
N GLY A 118 24.77 -4.42 1.79
CA GLY A 118 25.32 -4.31 3.15
C GLY A 118 24.36 -3.62 4.10
N PRO A 119 24.67 -2.41 4.61
CA PRO A 119 23.80 -1.69 5.55
C PRO A 119 22.44 -1.25 4.95
N ASN A 120 22.32 -1.20 3.62
CA ASN A 120 21.06 -0.82 2.95
C ASN A 120 20.07 -2.00 2.81
N GLY A 121 20.49 -3.21 3.20
CA GLY A 121 19.65 -4.39 3.19
C GLY A 121 18.89 -4.58 4.50
N HIS A 122 18.73 -5.83 4.92
CA HIS A 122 18.13 -6.21 6.20
C HIS A 122 19.17 -6.85 7.12
N PRO A 123 18.88 -7.03 8.43
CA PRO A 123 19.79 -7.74 9.32
C PRO A 123 20.16 -9.10 8.74
N LYS A 124 21.46 -9.43 8.76
CA LYS A 124 21.96 -10.71 8.27
C LYS A 124 21.28 -11.84 9.03
N ILE A 125 20.60 -12.72 8.29
CA ILE A 125 20.03 -13.96 8.82
C ILE A 125 20.67 -15.17 8.17
N PHE A 126 20.56 -16.29 8.86
CA PHE A 126 21.01 -17.58 8.37
C PHE A 126 19.79 -18.48 8.17
N ILE A 127 19.66 -19.02 6.96
CA ILE A 127 18.53 -19.82 6.52
C ILE A 127 19.02 -21.26 6.37
N ASN A 128 18.32 -22.21 6.99
CA ASN A 128 18.62 -23.63 6.84
C ASN A 128 18.01 -24.17 5.53
N THR A 129 18.82 -24.82 4.70
CA THR A 129 18.42 -25.42 3.42
C THR A 129 18.50 -26.95 3.41
N ASP A 130 18.70 -27.59 4.57
CA ASP A 130 18.71 -29.06 4.74
C ASP A 130 17.42 -29.77 4.34
N LYS A 131 16.29 -29.08 4.42
CA LYS A 131 15.01 -29.70 4.15
C LYS A 131 14.79 -29.75 2.65
N PRO A 132 14.08 -30.77 2.13
CA PRO A 132 13.72 -30.86 0.72
C PRO A 132 12.58 -29.90 0.37
N GLU A 133 12.71 -28.63 0.76
CA GLU A 133 11.74 -27.55 0.55
C GLU A 133 12.46 -26.25 0.15
N ILE A 134 11.74 -25.37 -0.55
CA ILE A 134 12.26 -24.04 -0.87
C ILE A 134 12.17 -23.17 0.39
N SER A 135 13.31 -22.84 0.97
CA SER A 135 13.42 -22.03 2.17
C SER A 135 13.52 -20.55 1.79
N THR A 136 12.67 -19.71 2.37
CA THR A 136 12.59 -18.29 2.01
C THR A 136 13.22 -17.40 3.08
N CYS A 137 13.79 -16.27 2.65
CA CYS A 137 14.21 -15.24 3.57
C CYS A 137 12.99 -14.50 4.14
N ASN A 138 12.87 -14.40 5.47
CA ASN A 138 11.75 -13.73 6.13
C ASN A 138 11.67 -12.21 5.90
N TYR A 139 12.74 -11.59 5.39
CA TYR A 139 12.78 -10.14 5.13
C TYR A 139 12.50 -9.82 3.67
N CYS A 140 13.36 -10.29 2.76
CA CYS A 140 13.25 -9.97 1.34
C CYS A 140 12.43 -10.97 0.54
N GLY A 141 12.06 -12.13 1.12
CA GLY A 141 11.30 -13.17 0.44
C GLY A 141 12.09 -13.98 -0.59
N LEU A 142 13.40 -13.75 -0.72
CA LEU A 142 14.23 -14.48 -1.69
C LEU A 142 14.20 -16.00 -1.40
N PRO A 143 13.95 -16.82 -2.42
CA PRO A 143 13.91 -18.27 -2.29
C PRO A 143 15.31 -18.90 -2.39
N TYR A 144 15.59 -19.85 -1.52
CA TYR A 144 16.82 -20.65 -1.48
C TYR A 144 16.47 -22.14 -1.41
N ALA A 145 17.27 -22.97 -2.06
CA ALA A 145 17.18 -24.42 -1.93
C ALA A 145 18.57 -25.05 -2.02
N ASN A 146 18.71 -26.24 -1.45
CA ASN A 146 19.94 -27.01 -1.60
C ASN A 146 19.89 -27.87 -2.86
N GLU A 147 20.98 -27.91 -3.63
CA GLU A 147 21.09 -28.71 -4.85
C GLU A 147 20.89 -30.21 -4.62
N HIS A 148 21.22 -30.73 -3.43
CA HIS A 148 20.97 -32.12 -3.07
C HIS A 148 19.49 -32.53 -3.17
N HIS A 149 18.57 -31.58 -3.06
CA HIS A 149 17.12 -31.82 -3.15
C HIS A 149 16.52 -31.41 -4.49
N ARG A 150 17.34 -31.08 -5.50
CA ARG A 150 16.88 -30.58 -6.79
C ARG A 150 15.94 -31.56 -7.50
N GLU A 151 16.33 -32.83 -7.59
CA GLU A 151 15.51 -33.88 -8.22
C GLU A 151 14.13 -34.01 -7.55
N HIS A 152 14.09 -33.96 -6.21
CA HIS A 152 12.83 -34.01 -5.47
C HIS A 152 11.97 -32.77 -5.76
N LEU A 153 12.56 -31.57 -5.75
CA LEU A 153 11.81 -30.33 -6.02
C LEU A 153 11.29 -30.26 -7.46
N GLU A 154 12.05 -30.74 -8.44
CA GLU A 154 11.64 -30.84 -9.84
C GLU A 154 10.57 -31.91 -10.06
N SER A 155 10.52 -32.95 -9.22
CA SER A 155 9.48 -33.99 -9.27
C SER A 155 8.11 -33.52 -8.79
N LEU A 156 8.03 -32.41 -8.07
CA LEU A 156 6.77 -31.87 -7.55
C LEU A 156 5.90 -31.33 -8.69
N PRO A 157 4.57 -31.52 -8.63
CA PRO A 157 3.67 -31.06 -9.69
C PRO A 157 3.62 -29.53 -9.83
N ALA A 158 3.91 -28.81 -8.74
CA ALA A 158 4.02 -27.36 -8.72
C ALA A 158 4.94 -26.92 -7.59
N THR A 159 5.73 -25.88 -7.84
CA THR A 159 6.55 -25.20 -6.84
C THR A 159 6.10 -23.76 -6.66
N SER A 160 6.32 -23.20 -5.47
CA SER A 160 5.97 -21.80 -5.18
C SER A 160 6.84 -20.80 -5.92
N TYR A 161 8.04 -21.20 -6.36
CA TYR A 161 8.99 -20.35 -7.08
C TYR A 161 9.52 -21.09 -8.31
N PRO A 162 9.89 -20.37 -9.38
CA PRO A 162 10.50 -20.97 -10.56
C PRO A 162 11.87 -21.59 -10.24
N LEU A 163 12.09 -22.81 -10.72
CA LEU A 163 13.32 -23.59 -10.51
C LEU A 163 14.42 -23.31 -11.55
N SER A 164 14.12 -22.45 -12.54
CA SER A 164 14.96 -22.07 -13.68
C SER A 164 16.21 -21.29 -13.30
#